data_AF-A0A9C7UZW0-F1
#
_entry.id   AF-A0A9C7UZW0-F1
#
_cell.length_a   1.000
_cell.length_b   1.000
_cell.length_c   1.000
_cell.angle_alpha   90.00
_cell.angle_beta   90.00
_cell.angle_gamma   90.00
#
_symmetry.space_group_name_H-M   'P 1'
#
loop_
_entity.id
_entity.type
_entity.pdbx_description
1 polymer ?
#
loop_
_entity_poly.entity_id
_entity_poly.type
_entity_poly.pdbx_seq_one_letter_code
_entity_poly.pdbx_strand_id
1 'polypeptide(L)'
;ENTRDAESQPLTQVYTPNIHTIEEICEFLHTPQDKSCKAVVYQRNHDDSYVVVFIRGDLDINETKLTNFLGCDIHPAVITPECGLNPGYIGPIGLPEGITVLFDKSLQNTNNLSCGANKEEYHYTGLDLDRDVKNVEYRDFAKIIEGGICPSCGKKHITISRGIEVGNIFQLGTKYTKSMGMTYLDKDGNAQVPIMGCYGIGVGRLAASVCEVHHDDYGPI
;
A
#
# COMPACT_ATOMS: atom_id res chain seq x y z
N GLU A 1 13.37 4.64 8.42
CA GLU A 1 14.50 3.72 8.57
C GLU A 1 14.27 2.93 9.83
N ASN A 2 14.42 1.62 9.75
CA ASN A 2 14.27 0.73 10.89
C ASN A 2 15.63 0.47 11.53
N THR A 3 15.62 0.36 12.86
CA THR A 3 16.75 -0.14 13.63
C THR A 3 16.43 -1.57 14.02
N ARG A 4 17.18 -2.51 13.44
CA ARG A 4 17.11 -3.92 13.79
C ARG A 4 17.72 -4.13 15.18
N ASP A 5 17.08 -4.91 16.03
CA ASP A 5 17.63 -5.28 17.34
C ASP A 5 18.85 -6.19 17.16
N ALA A 6 19.79 -6.13 18.11
CA ALA A 6 21.03 -6.92 18.07
C ALA A 6 20.77 -8.44 18.05
N GLU A 7 19.70 -8.89 18.71
CA GLU A 7 19.32 -10.29 18.80
C GLU A 7 17.87 -10.50 18.36
N SER A 8 17.64 -11.55 17.56
CA SER A 8 16.30 -12.01 17.21
C SER A 8 15.85 -13.04 18.24
N GLN A 9 14.81 -12.70 19.00
CA GLN A 9 14.13 -13.58 19.95
C GLN A 9 13.57 -14.83 19.24
N PRO A 10 13.39 -15.95 19.96
CA PRO A 10 12.81 -17.14 19.37
C PRO A 10 11.35 -16.88 18.96
N LEU A 11 10.97 -17.39 17.79
CA LEU A 11 9.59 -17.35 17.32
C LEU A 11 8.70 -18.12 18.30
N THR A 12 7.80 -17.40 18.98
CA THR A 12 6.96 -17.95 20.04
C THR A 12 5.50 -17.70 19.72
N GLN A 13 4.66 -18.72 19.85
CA GLN A 13 3.22 -18.59 19.69
C GLN A 13 2.58 -18.15 21.01
N VAL A 14 1.75 -17.11 20.95
CA VAL A 14 1.07 -16.50 22.10
C VAL A 14 -0.44 -16.60 21.88
N TYR A 15 -1.16 -16.98 22.93
CA TYR A 15 -2.62 -17.02 22.93
C TYR A 15 -3.20 -15.61 23.14
N THR A 16 -4.03 -15.17 22.21
CA THR A 16 -4.55 -13.81 22.05
C THR A 16 -6.06 -13.87 21.70
N PRO A 17 -6.91 -14.25 22.66
CA PRO A 17 -8.34 -14.45 22.42
C PRO A 17 -9.04 -13.13 22.09
N ASN A 18 -9.92 -13.13 21.08
CA ASN A 18 -10.73 -11.98 20.65
C ASN A 18 -9.94 -10.69 20.32
N ILE A 19 -8.67 -10.80 19.92
CA ILE A 19 -7.84 -9.69 19.44
C ILE A 19 -7.77 -9.72 17.92
N HIS A 20 -8.22 -8.65 17.26
CA HIS A 20 -8.31 -8.59 15.79
C HIS A 20 -7.66 -7.36 15.15
N THR A 21 -7.32 -6.35 15.94
CA THR A 21 -6.71 -5.09 15.47
C THR A 21 -5.25 -4.96 15.89
N ILE A 22 -4.50 -4.09 15.21
CA ILE A 22 -3.10 -3.81 15.54
C ILE A 22 -3.01 -3.10 16.89
N GLU A 23 -3.96 -2.22 17.19
CA GLU A 23 -4.04 -1.50 18.45
C GLU A 23 -4.19 -2.47 19.62
N GLU A 24 -5.14 -3.41 19.54
CA GLU A 24 -5.40 -4.40 20.58
C GLU A 24 -4.20 -5.34 20.82
N ILE A 25 -3.57 -5.84 19.75
CA ILE A 25 -2.42 -6.74 19.90
C ILE A 25 -1.19 -6.04 20.48
N CYS A 26 -0.96 -4.78 20.11
CA CYS A 26 0.12 -3.96 20.64
C CYS A 26 -0.10 -3.62 22.12
N GLU A 27 -1.35 -3.32 22.51
CA GLU A 27 -1.71 -3.13 23.92
C GLU A 27 -1.51 -4.42 24.73
N PHE A 28 -1.99 -5.55 24.22
CA PHE A 28 -1.85 -6.84 24.87
C PHE A 28 -0.38 -7.27 25.05
N LEU A 29 0.43 -7.15 24.00
CA LEU A 29 1.85 -7.54 24.01
C LEU A 29 2.77 -6.48 24.62
N HIS A 30 2.25 -5.28 24.93
CA HIS A 30 3.03 -4.13 25.39
C HIS A 30 4.15 -3.75 24.40
N THR A 31 3.86 -3.81 23.11
CA THR A 31 4.79 -3.47 22.03
C THR A 31 4.30 -2.29 21.21
N PRO A 32 5.20 -1.46 20.65
CA PRO A 32 4.80 -0.38 19.75
C PRO A 32 4.26 -0.94 18.42
N GLN A 33 3.42 -0.15 17.73
CA GLN A 33 2.80 -0.55 16.46
C GLN A 33 3.82 -0.82 15.34
N ASP A 34 4.97 -0.15 15.38
CA ASP A 34 6.07 -0.36 14.43
C ASP A 34 6.82 -1.70 14.64
N LYS A 35 6.55 -2.40 15.74
CA LYS A 35 6.97 -3.78 16.01
C LYS A 35 5.86 -4.80 15.71
N SER A 36 4.84 -4.42 14.93
CA SER A 36 3.83 -5.33 14.42
C SER A 36 3.91 -5.46 12.90
N CYS A 37 3.65 -6.67 12.39
CA CYS A 37 3.54 -7.01 10.98
C CYS A 37 2.07 -7.19 10.64
N LYS A 38 1.46 -6.13 10.10
CA LYS A 38 0.06 -6.08 9.67
C LYS A 38 -0.10 -6.78 8.33
N ALA A 39 -1.12 -7.64 8.24
CA ALA A 39 -1.56 -8.24 6.98
C ALA A 39 -2.74 -7.45 6.43
N VAL A 40 -2.65 -6.99 5.18
CA VAL A 40 -3.77 -6.39 4.45
C VAL A 40 -4.07 -7.26 3.23
N VAL A 41 -5.33 -7.67 3.08
CA VAL A 41 -5.74 -8.65 2.08
C VAL A 41 -6.61 -7.99 1.01
N TYR A 42 -6.24 -8.23 -0.24
CA TYR A 42 -6.96 -7.78 -1.43
C TYR A 42 -7.31 -8.96 -2.32
N GLN A 43 -8.27 -8.78 -3.22
CA GLN A 43 -8.57 -9.67 -4.32
C GLN A 43 -8.37 -8.95 -5.65
N ARG A 44 -7.91 -9.67 -6.67
CA ARG A 44 -7.81 -9.13 -8.03
C ARG A 44 -9.18 -9.12 -8.69
N ASN A 45 -9.53 -8.03 -9.37
CA ASN A 45 -10.87 -7.86 -9.93
C ASN A 45 -11.20 -8.83 -11.09
N HIS A 46 -10.21 -9.49 -11.69
CA HIS A 46 -10.42 -10.33 -12.88
C HIS A 46 -10.63 -11.81 -12.57
N ASP A 47 -10.12 -12.31 -11.45
CA ASP A 47 -10.15 -13.73 -11.10
C ASP A 47 -10.40 -14.00 -9.60
N ASP A 48 -10.63 -12.94 -8.80
CA ASP A 48 -10.82 -12.99 -7.35
C ASP A 48 -9.69 -13.68 -6.57
N SER A 49 -8.51 -13.81 -7.18
CA SER A 49 -7.33 -14.37 -6.52
C SER A 49 -6.82 -13.46 -5.40
N TYR A 50 -6.42 -14.07 -4.29
CA TYR A 50 -6.00 -13.34 -3.08
C TYR A 50 -4.58 -12.79 -3.19
N VAL A 51 -4.41 -11.57 -2.71
CA VAL A 51 -3.13 -10.89 -2.54
C VAL A 51 -3.02 -10.45 -1.08
N VAL A 52 -2.05 -10.97 -0.36
CA VAL A 52 -1.74 -10.57 1.02
C VAL A 52 -0.51 -9.68 1.01
N VAL A 53 -0.64 -8.47 1.51
CA VAL A 53 0.46 -7.51 1.63
C VAL A 53 0.79 -7.32 3.11
N PHE A 54 2.02 -7.63 3.48
CA PHE A 54 2.56 -7.41 4.82
C PHE A 54 3.23 -6.04 4.89
N ILE A 55 2.88 -5.28 5.93
CA ILE A 55 3.40 -3.93 6.18
C ILE A 55 3.57 -3.72 7.69
N ARG A 56 4.37 -2.74 8.12
CA ARG A 56 4.39 -2.33 9.53
C ARG A 56 2.99 -1.94 10.03
N GLY A 57 2.71 -2.23 11.30
CA GLY A 57 1.42 -2.01 11.94
C GLY A 57 0.91 -0.57 11.86
N ASP A 58 1.83 0.39 12.00
CA ASP A 58 1.58 1.83 12.03
C ASP A 58 1.38 2.49 10.64
N LEU A 59 1.45 1.71 9.54
CA LEU A 59 1.38 2.23 8.18
C LEU A 59 0.23 1.60 7.39
N ASP A 60 -0.34 2.35 6.46
CA ASP A 60 -1.39 1.86 5.56
C ASP A 60 -0.88 1.63 4.15
N ILE A 61 -1.55 0.71 3.43
CA ILE A 61 -1.25 0.42 2.04
C ILE A 61 -1.72 1.56 1.15
N ASN A 62 -0.89 1.92 0.17
CA ASN A 62 -1.19 2.76 -0.96
C ASN A 62 -1.65 1.86 -2.12
N GLU A 63 -2.96 1.83 -2.34
CA GLU A 63 -3.60 0.97 -3.32
C GLU A 63 -3.11 1.28 -4.75
N THR A 64 -2.80 2.55 -5.06
CA THR A 64 -2.23 2.94 -6.36
C THR A 64 -0.84 2.36 -6.58
N LYS A 65 0.03 2.32 -5.55
CA LYS A 65 1.34 1.65 -5.67
C LYS A 65 1.16 0.15 -5.90
N LEU A 66 0.22 -0.46 -5.20
CA LEU A 66 -0.07 -1.89 -5.30
C LEU A 66 -0.65 -2.27 -6.68
N THR A 67 -1.64 -1.55 -7.20
CA THR A 67 -2.24 -1.80 -8.53
C THR A 67 -1.22 -1.57 -9.65
N ASN A 68 -0.38 -0.54 -9.55
CA ASN A 68 0.70 -0.31 -10.52
C ASN A 68 1.71 -1.45 -10.54
N PHE A 69 2.02 -2.04 -9.38
CA PHE A 69 2.92 -3.19 -9.28
C PHE A 69 2.29 -4.47 -9.83
N LEU A 70 1.02 -4.72 -9.49
CA LEU A 70 0.28 -5.91 -9.94
C LEU A 70 -0.14 -5.85 -11.41
N GLY A 71 -0.23 -4.65 -11.98
CA GLY A 71 -0.72 -4.43 -13.34
C GLY A 71 -2.22 -4.71 -13.52
N CYS A 72 -2.98 -4.77 -12.43
CA CYS A 72 -4.42 -5.00 -12.44
C CYS A 72 -5.12 -4.26 -11.30
N ASP A 73 -6.43 -4.05 -11.47
CA ASP A 73 -7.27 -3.49 -10.43
C ASP A 73 -7.55 -4.53 -9.33
N ILE A 74 -7.68 -4.03 -8.10
CA ILE A 74 -7.91 -4.81 -6.90
C ILE A 74 -9.02 -4.19 -6.06
N HIS A 75 -9.58 -4.99 -5.15
CA HIS A 75 -10.52 -4.53 -4.12
C HIS A 75 -10.20 -5.20 -2.77
N PRO A 76 -10.65 -4.63 -1.63
CA PRO A 76 -10.51 -5.27 -0.33
C PRO A 76 -11.10 -6.68 -0.36
N ALA A 77 -10.35 -7.66 0.14
CA ALA A 77 -10.76 -9.05 0.05
C ALA A 77 -11.97 -9.37 0.92
N VAL A 78 -12.85 -10.24 0.42
CA VAL A 78 -13.87 -10.92 1.21
C VAL A 78 -13.29 -12.26 1.66
N ILE A 79 -12.92 -12.36 2.94
CA ILE A 79 -12.31 -13.58 3.49
C ILE A 79 -13.40 -14.63 3.71
N THR A 80 -13.35 -15.71 2.93
CA THR A 80 -14.26 -16.85 3.05
C THR A 80 -13.60 -18.00 3.82
N PRO A 81 -14.36 -18.90 4.46
CA PRO A 81 -13.78 -20.05 5.17
C PRO A 81 -12.89 -20.94 4.29
N GLU A 82 -13.14 -20.96 2.99
CA GLU A 82 -12.46 -21.80 2.00
C GLU A 82 -11.06 -21.27 1.62
N CYS A 83 -10.78 -19.99 1.82
CA CYS A 83 -9.50 -19.39 1.41
C CYS A 83 -8.32 -19.70 2.36
N GLY A 84 -8.60 -20.27 3.54
CA GLY A 84 -7.58 -20.65 4.52
C GLY A 84 -6.92 -19.47 5.25
N LEU A 85 -7.43 -18.25 5.10
CA LEU A 85 -7.00 -17.07 5.84
C LEU A 85 -7.89 -16.85 7.07
N ASN A 86 -7.27 -16.51 8.20
CA ASN A 86 -7.98 -16.26 9.46
C ASN A 86 -7.97 -14.76 9.77
N PRO A 87 -9.08 -14.01 9.52
CA PRO A 87 -9.14 -12.57 9.75
C PRO A 87 -8.68 -12.19 11.17
N GLY A 88 -7.85 -11.17 11.29
CA GLY A 88 -7.25 -10.76 12.57
C GLY A 88 -6.07 -11.62 13.04
N TYR A 89 -5.82 -12.78 12.43
CA TYR A 89 -4.73 -13.70 12.78
C TYR A 89 -3.86 -14.10 11.58
N ILE A 90 -3.88 -13.31 10.51
CA ILE A 90 -3.10 -13.58 9.30
C ILE A 90 -1.63 -13.22 9.53
N GLY A 91 -0.72 -14.14 9.20
CA GLY A 91 0.72 -13.92 9.30
C GLY A 91 1.50 -14.48 8.12
N PRO A 92 2.79 -14.12 8.00
CA PRO A 92 3.58 -14.48 6.83
C PRO A 92 4.10 -15.93 6.85
N ILE A 93 3.89 -16.67 7.95
CA ILE A 93 4.40 -18.03 8.15
C ILE A 93 3.30 -19.06 7.87
N GLY A 94 3.51 -19.95 6.90
CA GLY A 94 2.58 -21.07 6.65
C GLY A 94 1.27 -20.65 6.01
N LEU A 95 1.28 -19.61 5.16
CA LEU A 95 0.12 -19.23 4.36
C LEU A 95 -0.24 -20.33 3.34
N PRO A 96 -1.53 -20.47 2.98
CA PRO A 96 -1.98 -21.38 1.91
C PRO A 96 -1.27 -21.13 0.58
N GLU A 97 -1.09 -22.21 -0.20
CA GLU A 97 -0.59 -22.12 -1.57
C GLU A 97 -1.59 -21.37 -2.48
N GLY A 98 -1.09 -20.77 -3.56
CA GLY A 98 -1.92 -20.05 -4.55
C GLY A 98 -2.26 -18.59 -4.17
N ILE A 99 -1.80 -18.11 -3.01
CA ILE A 99 -1.95 -16.72 -2.59
C ILE A 99 -0.72 -15.92 -3.03
N THR A 100 -0.93 -14.73 -3.60
CA THR A 100 0.17 -13.80 -3.88
C THR A 100 0.56 -13.12 -2.56
N VAL A 101 1.82 -13.29 -2.14
CA VAL A 101 2.33 -12.69 -0.89
C VAL A 101 3.35 -11.59 -1.21
N LEU A 102 3.14 -10.40 -0.67
CA LEU A 102 3.96 -9.22 -0.90
C LEU A 102 4.40 -8.60 0.43
N PHE A 103 5.57 -7.96 0.44
CA PHE A 103 6.13 -7.32 1.63
C PHE A 103 6.51 -5.87 1.33
N ASP A 104 6.05 -4.96 2.18
CA ASP A 104 6.40 -3.56 2.10
C ASP A 104 7.82 -3.30 2.66
N LYS A 105 8.54 -2.32 2.07
CA LYS A 105 9.87 -1.90 2.49
C LYS A 105 9.96 -1.46 3.95
N SER A 106 8.86 -1.02 4.56
CA SER A 106 8.80 -0.69 5.97
C SER A 106 9.14 -1.88 6.88
N LEU A 107 9.02 -3.13 6.41
CA LEU A 107 9.43 -4.31 7.17
C LEU A 107 10.91 -4.67 7.01
N GLN A 108 11.60 -4.07 6.03
CA GLN A 108 13.00 -4.36 5.78
C GLN A 108 13.87 -3.93 6.96
N ASN A 109 14.87 -4.75 7.32
CA ASN A 109 15.77 -4.49 8.44
C ASN A 109 15.04 -4.34 9.79
N THR A 110 13.98 -5.12 9.99
CA THR A 110 13.29 -5.27 11.29
C THR A 110 13.39 -6.71 11.78
N ASN A 111 13.24 -6.90 13.08
CA ASN A 111 13.10 -8.19 13.74
C ASN A 111 12.24 -8.03 15.00
N ASN A 112 11.94 -9.16 15.63
CA ASN A 112 11.13 -9.25 16.83
C ASN A 112 9.71 -8.71 16.67
N LEU A 113 9.15 -8.87 15.46
CA LEU A 113 7.80 -8.41 15.18
C LEU A 113 6.74 -9.32 15.80
N SER A 114 5.57 -8.76 16.08
CA SER A 114 4.33 -9.53 16.26
C SER A 114 3.63 -9.74 14.92
N CYS A 115 2.99 -10.88 14.70
CA CYS A 115 2.17 -11.15 13.52
C CYS A 115 1.11 -12.21 13.84
N GLY A 116 0.08 -12.35 13.00
CA GLY A 116 -0.88 -13.43 13.17
C GLY A 116 -0.24 -14.82 13.03
N ALA A 117 -0.78 -15.84 13.70
CA ALA A 117 -0.23 -17.21 13.62
C ALA A 117 -0.87 -18.07 12.52
N ASN A 118 -1.70 -17.49 11.65
CA ASN A 118 -2.61 -18.21 10.75
C ASN A 118 -3.49 -19.24 11.47
N LYS A 119 -3.75 -18.99 12.76
CA LYS A 119 -4.59 -19.81 13.63
C LYS A 119 -5.42 -18.87 14.49
N GLU A 120 -6.72 -19.14 14.55
CA GLU A 120 -7.67 -18.37 15.36
C GLU A 120 -7.19 -18.25 16.82
N GLU A 121 -7.29 -17.05 17.39
CA GLU A 121 -6.86 -16.71 18.74
C GLU A 121 -5.35 -16.82 19.02
N TYR A 122 -4.49 -16.89 17.99
CA TYR A 122 -3.04 -16.94 18.20
C TYR A 122 -2.27 -15.94 17.32
N HIS A 123 -1.25 -15.36 17.93
CA HIS A 123 -0.23 -14.55 17.25
C HIS A 123 1.15 -15.15 17.50
N TYR A 124 2.10 -14.86 16.61
CA TYR A 124 3.52 -15.07 16.87
C TYR A 124 4.18 -13.78 17.37
N THR A 125 5.14 -13.94 18.26
CA THR A 125 6.10 -12.90 18.68
C THR A 125 7.51 -13.35 18.35
N GLY A 126 8.45 -12.41 18.21
CA GLY A 126 9.83 -12.76 17.86
C GLY A 126 10.01 -13.06 16.37
N LEU A 127 9.06 -12.63 15.52
CA LEU A 127 9.15 -12.81 14.08
C LEU A 127 10.36 -12.06 13.53
N ASP A 128 11.16 -12.77 12.75
CA ASP A 128 12.27 -12.23 11.98
C ASP A 128 12.12 -12.69 10.53
N LEU A 129 11.71 -11.78 9.66
CA LEU A 129 11.39 -12.10 8.27
C LEU A 129 12.56 -12.76 7.53
N ASP A 130 13.80 -12.38 7.84
CA ASP A 130 14.99 -12.94 7.18
C ASP A 130 15.27 -14.38 7.64
N ARG A 131 14.84 -14.75 8.85
CA ARG A 131 14.99 -16.10 9.44
C ARG A 131 13.80 -17.00 9.13
N ASP A 132 12.60 -16.48 9.30
CA ASP A 132 11.35 -17.25 9.38
C ASP A 132 10.63 -17.32 8.03
N VAL A 133 10.92 -16.40 7.10
CA VAL A 133 10.28 -16.33 5.78
C VAL A 133 11.33 -16.41 4.68
N LYS A 134 11.11 -17.30 3.71
CA LYS A 134 12.09 -17.51 2.62
C LYS A 134 11.89 -16.49 1.49
N ASN A 135 12.99 -15.95 0.97
CA ASN A 135 13.04 -15.12 -0.25
C ASN A 135 12.10 -13.91 -0.23
N VAL A 136 12.10 -13.15 0.87
CA VAL A 136 11.29 -11.93 0.98
C VAL A 136 11.78 -10.86 0.01
N GLU A 137 10.91 -10.46 -0.92
CA GLU A 137 11.15 -9.32 -1.81
C GLU A 137 10.41 -8.09 -1.30
N TYR A 138 11.17 -7.07 -0.90
CA TYR A 138 10.62 -5.82 -0.40
C TYR A 138 10.32 -4.82 -1.53
N ARG A 139 9.11 -4.24 -1.50
CA ARG A 139 8.63 -3.23 -2.45
C ARG A 139 7.95 -2.07 -1.71
N ASP A 140 7.83 -0.92 -2.35
CA ASP A 140 7.20 0.25 -1.71
C ASP A 140 5.69 0.22 -1.97
N PHE A 141 4.92 -0.11 -0.94
CA PHE A 141 3.47 -0.14 -0.91
C PHE A 141 2.88 0.81 0.13
N ALA A 142 3.64 1.32 1.08
CA ALA A 142 3.13 2.20 2.12
C ALA A 142 2.63 3.57 1.60
N LYS A 143 1.58 4.09 2.22
CA LYS A 143 1.22 5.51 2.19
C LYS A 143 2.29 6.31 2.94
N ILE A 144 2.55 7.52 2.47
CA ILE A 144 3.48 8.42 3.15
C ILE A 144 2.80 9.02 4.38
N ILE A 145 3.58 9.24 5.43
CA ILE A 145 3.12 9.86 6.68
C ILE A 145 3.74 11.24 6.86
N GLU A 146 3.13 12.06 7.71
CA GLU A 146 3.68 13.34 8.17
C GLU A 146 5.10 13.12 8.74
N GLY A 147 6.04 14.01 8.40
CA GLY A 147 7.44 13.85 8.77
C GLY A 147 8.18 12.73 8.03
N GLY A 148 7.55 12.13 7.01
CA GLY A 148 8.13 11.08 6.18
C GLY A 148 9.43 11.49 5.47
N ILE A 149 10.17 10.48 5.00
CA ILE A 149 11.44 10.66 4.28
C ILE A 149 11.15 11.06 2.84
N CYS A 150 11.65 12.22 2.42
CA CYS A 150 11.52 12.66 1.05
C CYS A 150 12.34 11.75 0.11
N PRO A 151 11.73 11.16 -0.94
CA PRO A 151 12.44 10.27 -1.85
C PRO A 151 13.49 10.98 -2.72
N SER A 152 13.42 12.31 -2.84
CA SER A 152 14.39 13.09 -3.63
C SER A 152 15.63 13.50 -2.84
N CYS A 153 15.50 13.86 -1.57
CA CYS A 153 16.61 14.42 -0.79
C CYS A 153 16.93 13.67 0.52
N GLY A 154 16.17 12.62 0.85
CA GLY A 154 16.41 11.76 2.02
C GLY A 154 16.08 12.40 3.38
N LYS A 155 15.62 13.66 3.42
CA LYS A 155 15.31 14.35 4.69
C LYS A 155 13.90 14.03 5.18
N LYS A 156 13.74 13.86 6.51
CA LYS A 156 12.46 13.69 7.22
C LYS A 156 11.72 15.03 7.37
N HIS A 157 11.05 15.48 6.31
CA HIS A 157 10.43 16.81 6.28
C HIS A 157 9.17 16.88 5.40
N ILE A 158 8.62 15.73 4.99
CA ILE A 158 7.39 15.72 4.22
C ILE A 158 6.26 16.23 5.10
N THR A 159 5.50 17.18 4.58
CA THR A 159 4.26 17.67 5.19
C THR A 159 3.07 17.26 4.32
N ILE A 160 1.97 16.92 4.96
CA ILE A 160 0.72 16.50 4.31
C ILE A 160 -0.31 17.60 4.52
N SER A 161 -0.73 18.18 3.39
CA SER A 161 -1.80 19.18 3.34
C SER A 161 -2.98 18.64 2.53
N ARG A 162 -4.18 19.09 2.87
CA ARG A 162 -5.37 18.78 2.06
C ARG A 162 -5.41 19.75 0.88
N GLY A 163 -5.67 19.22 -0.31
CA GLY A 163 -5.79 19.99 -1.54
C GLY A 163 -7.00 19.54 -2.35
N ILE A 164 -7.60 20.47 -3.07
CA ILE A 164 -8.64 20.17 -4.05
C ILE A 164 -7.98 20.15 -5.42
N GLU A 165 -7.99 19.01 -6.10
CA GLU A 165 -7.48 18.89 -7.47
C GLU A 165 -8.40 19.68 -8.42
N VAL A 166 -7.97 20.87 -8.85
CA VAL A 166 -8.70 21.74 -9.80
C VAL A 166 -8.33 21.48 -11.26
N GLY A 167 -7.24 20.78 -11.50
CA GLY A 167 -6.77 20.44 -12.84
C GLY A 167 -5.67 19.40 -12.80
N ASN A 168 -5.43 18.78 -13.95
CA ASN A 168 -4.45 17.71 -14.10
C ASN A 168 -3.89 17.69 -15.52
N ILE A 169 -2.63 17.26 -15.64
CA ILE A 169 -1.93 17.12 -16.91
C ILE A 169 -1.42 15.69 -17.04
N PHE A 170 -1.65 15.06 -18.19
CA PHE A 170 -1.20 13.69 -18.42
C PHE A 170 -0.40 13.59 -19.71
N GLN A 171 0.71 12.87 -19.64
CA GLN A 171 1.42 12.39 -20.82
C GLN A 171 0.79 11.05 -21.22
N LEU A 172 -0.14 11.08 -22.17
CA LEU A 172 -0.89 9.89 -22.62
C LEU A 172 -0.05 8.96 -23.50
N GLY A 173 1.10 9.45 -23.98
CA GLY A 173 1.98 8.68 -24.84
C GLY A 173 1.24 8.27 -26.12
N THR A 174 1.20 6.98 -26.39
CA THR A 174 0.55 6.43 -27.59
C THR A 174 -0.69 5.59 -27.30
N LYS A 175 -1.24 5.68 -26.07
CA LYS A 175 -2.37 4.85 -25.61
C LYS A 175 -3.59 4.93 -26.54
N TYR A 176 -3.99 6.15 -26.91
CA TYR A 176 -5.15 6.38 -27.79
C TYR A 176 -4.78 6.33 -29.26
N THR A 177 -3.64 6.91 -29.64
CA THR A 177 -3.23 6.96 -31.06
C THR A 177 -2.97 5.58 -31.64
N LYS A 178 -2.37 4.64 -30.88
CA LYS A 178 -2.23 3.24 -31.33
C LYS A 178 -3.58 2.53 -31.45
N SER A 179 -4.43 2.64 -30.44
CA SER A 179 -5.71 1.92 -30.42
C SER A 179 -6.70 2.45 -31.46
N MET A 180 -6.61 3.74 -31.82
CA MET A 180 -7.45 4.37 -32.85
C MET A 180 -6.81 4.37 -34.25
N GLY A 181 -5.61 3.80 -34.41
CA GLY A 181 -4.91 3.77 -35.71
C GLY A 181 -4.51 5.15 -36.25
N MET A 182 -4.25 6.13 -35.37
CA MET A 182 -3.84 7.48 -35.78
C MET A 182 -2.34 7.48 -36.13
N THR A 183 -2.01 7.81 -37.37
CA THR A 183 -0.63 7.85 -37.88
C THR A 183 -0.35 9.14 -38.66
N TYR A 184 0.91 9.56 -38.71
CA TYR A 184 1.42 10.62 -39.59
C TYR A 184 2.70 10.15 -40.30
N LEU A 185 3.05 10.78 -41.42
CA LEU A 185 4.35 10.54 -42.07
C LEU A 185 5.38 11.50 -41.48
N ASP A 186 6.51 10.97 -41.03
CA ASP A 186 7.64 11.80 -40.63
C ASP A 186 8.39 12.38 -41.84
N LYS A 187 9.44 13.16 -41.55
CA LYS A 187 10.29 13.80 -42.56
C LYS A 187 10.94 12.82 -43.54
N ASP A 188 11.08 11.55 -43.15
CA ASP A 188 11.72 10.49 -43.92
C ASP A 188 10.67 9.63 -44.65
N GLY A 189 9.38 9.99 -44.55
CA GLY A 189 8.26 9.29 -45.18
C GLY A 189 7.81 8.04 -44.43
N ASN A 190 8.28 7.82 -43.20
CA ASN A 190 7.88 6.66 -42.40
C ASN A 190 6.60 6.96 -41.61
N ALA A 191 5.72 5.97 -41.52
CA ALA A 191 4.52 6.06 -40.70
C ALA A 191 4.89 6.02 -39.21
N GLN A 192 4.54 7.07 -38.49
CA GLN A 192 4.75 7.22 -37.05
C GLN A 192 3.41 7.39 -36.34
N VAL A 193 3.37 7.00 -35.06
CA VAL A 193 2.21 7.17 -34.19
C VAL A 193 2.41 8.43 -33.35
N PRO A 194 1.50 9.43 -33.39
CA PRO A 194 1.65 10.64 -32.60
C PRO A 194 1.66 10.37 -31.10
N ILE A 195 2.52 11.10 -30.39
CA ILE A 195 2.53 11.17 -28.92
C ILE A 195 1.50 12.22 -28.48
N MET A 196 0.65 11.88 -27.51
CA MET A 196 -0.39 12.76 -26.98
C MET A 196 -0.10 13.21 -25.56
N GLY A 197 -0.45 14.46 -25.27
CA GLY A 197 -0.71 14.97 -23.93
C GLY A 197 -2.15 15.42 -23.81
N CYS A 198 -2.70 15.43 -22.59
CA CYS A 198 -3.98 16.08 -22.31
C CYS A 198 -3.89 16.96 -21.07
N TYR A 199 -4.69 18.04 -21.08
CA TYR A 199 -4.68 19.08 -20.07
C TYR A 199 -6.14 19.36 -19.70
N GLY A 200 -6.47 19.19 -18.42
CA GLY A 200 -7.82 19.36 -17.93
C GLY A 200 -7.87 20.35 -16.77
N ILE A 201 -8.85 21.25 -16.80
CA ILE A 201 -9.20 22.13 -15.68
C ILE A 201 -10.69 21.96 -15.42
N GLY A 202 -11.05 21.59 -14.19
CA GLY A 202 -12.44 21.46 -13.77
C GLY A 202 -13.02 22.83 -13.45
N VAL A 203 -13.48 23.58 -14.45
CA VAL A 203 -13.93 24.98 -14.29
C VAL A 203 -14.97 25.15 -13.17
N GLY A 204 -15.98 24.25 -13.11
CA GLY A 204 -16.98 24.29 -12.03
C GLY A 204 -16.41 23.97 -10.65
N ARG A 205 -15.51 22.98 -10.57
CA ARG A 205 -14.80 22.64 -9.32
C ARG A 205 -13.91 23.80 -8.90
N LEU A 206 -13.20 24.44 -9.82
CA LEU A 206 -12.35 25.59 -9.55
C LEU A 206 -13.15 26.74 -8.93
N ALA A 207 -14.32 27.06 -9.48
CA ALA A 207 -15.19 28.09 -8.92
C ALA A 207 -15.59 27.77 -7.45
N ALA A 208 -15.96 26.51 -7.18
CA ALA A 208 -16.25 26.07 -5.81
C ALA A 208 -15.02 26.12 -4.90
N SER A 209 -13.85 25.68 -5.39
CA SER A 209 -12.59 25.72 -4.65
C SER A 209 -12.15 27.15 -4.30
N VAL A 210 -12.42 28.12 -5.18
CA VAL A 210 -12.14 29.54 -4.89
C VAL A 210 -12.99 29.99 -3.71
N CYS A 211 -14.30 29.69 -3.72
CA CYS A 211 -15.19 30.01 -2.60
C CYS A 211 -14.76 29.29 -1.31
N GLU A 212 -14.35 28.03 -1.38
CA GLU A 212 -13.88 27.26 -0.22
C GLU A 212 -12.65 27.90 0.43
N VAL A 213 -11.72 28.41 -0.36
CA VAL A 213 -10.47 29.00 0.16
C VAL A 213 -10.61 30.49 0.47
N HIS A 214 -11.57 31.17 -0.16
CA HIS A 214 -11.83 32.61 -0.02
C HIS A 214 -13.29 32.82 0.40
N HIS A 215 -13.59 32.56 1.66
CA HIS A 215 -14.86 32.93 2.28
C HIS A 215 -14.63 33.44 3.70
N ASP A 216 -15.61 34.18 4.19
CA ASP A 216 -15.82 34.42 5.61
C ASP A 216 -17.20 33.91 6.04
N ASP A 217 -17.59 34.24 7.27
CA ASP A 217 -18.88 33.86 7.84
C ASP A 217 -20.10 34.47 7.11
N TYR A 218 -19.89 35.46 6.23
CA TYR A 218 -20.94 36.16 5.48
C TYR A 218 -21.02 35.74 4.01
N GLY A 219 -20.00 35.05 3.48
CA GLY A 219 -20.03 34.43 2.17
C GLY A 219 -18.67 34.39 1.46
N PRO A 220 -18.66 34.13 0.14
CA PRO A 220 -17.45 34.19 -0.68
C PRO A 220 -16.87 35.62 -0.76
N ILE A 221 -15.53 35.73 -0.76
CA ILE A 221 -14.76 36.99 -0.87
C ILE A 221 -14.10 37.10 -2.24
#